data_AF-A0A7W3VLF9-F1
#
_entry.id   AF-A0A7W3VLF9-F1
#
_cell.length_a   1.000
_cell.length_b   1.000
_cell.length_c   1.000
_cell.angle_alpha   90.00
_cell.angle_beta   90.00
_cell.angle_gamma   90.00
#
_symmetry.space_group_name_H-M   'P 1'
#
loop_
_entity.id
_entity.type
_entity.pdbx_description
1 polymer ?
#
loop_
_entity_poly.entity_id
_entity_poly.type
_entity_poly.pdbx_seq_one_letter_code
_entity_poly.pdbx_strand_id
1 'polypeptide(L)'
;MLRKAKVVLVCAMVSMGLFSCSSDDNTSSNAAYEVVAKTSDNAVLRNIVVVEGDGTTESIADLGKKEWSKSFAGNKIVAVSVTAQTIDSEDNNGELTLEVVQGGKVIKTSKANGSVLVANISM
;
A
#
# COMPACT_ATOMS: atom_id res chain seq x y z
N MET A 1 29.71 -35.83 -22.91
CA MET A 1 29.09 -34.50 -22.72
C MET A 1 27.67 -34.70 -22.20
N LEU A 2 27.49 -34.68 -20.87
CA LEU A 2 26.22 -34.97 -20.22
C LEU A 2 25.54 -33.66 -19.80
N ARG A 3 24.31 -33.48 -20.29
CA ARG A 3 23.45 -32.32 -20.06
C ARG A 3 22.99 -32.29 -18.60
N LYS A 4 23.21 -31.18 -17.90
CA LYS A 4 22.80 -31.02 -16.50
C LYS A 4 21.32 -30.60 -16.42
N ALA A 5 20.60 -31.33 -15.58
CA ALA A 5 19.16 -31.28 -15.37
C ALA A 5 18.70 -29.97 -14.72
N LYS A 6 17.49 -29.54 -15.12
CA LYS A 6 16.74 -28.45 -14.47
C LYS A 6 16.16 -28.98 -13.15
N VAL A 7 16.56 -28.38 -12.03
CA VAL A 7 15.97 -28.66 -10.72
C VAL A 7 14.74 -27.76 -10.54
N VAL A 8 13.60 -28.42 -10.39
CA VAL A 8 12.30 -27.84 -10.03
C VAL A 8 12.29 -27.60 -8.52
N LEU A 9 12.04 -26.36 -8.09
CA LEU A 9 11.81 -26.02 -6.70
C LEU A 9 10.30 -25.79 -6.50
N VAL A 10 9.61 -26.81 -6.01
CA VAL A 10 8.24 -26.70 -5.47
C VAL A 10 8.39 -26.33 -3.99
N CYS A 11 8.00 -25.11 -3.63
CA CYS A 11 7.82 -24.72 -2.22
C CYS A 11 6.34 -24.84 -1.87
N ALA A 12 6.01 -25.92 -1.16
CA ALA A 12 4.79 -26.05 -0.39
C ALA A 12 4.89 -25.18 0.88
N MET A 13 3.92 -24.29 1.11
CA MET A 13 3.63 -23.71 2.41
C MET A 13 2.11 -23.70 2.57
N VAL A 14 1.57 -24.76 3.17
CA VAL A 14 1.09 -24.81 4.56
C VAL A 14 -0.11 -23.88 4.76
N SER A 15 -1.27 -24.51 4.57
CA SER A 15 -2.56 -24.15 5.14
C SER A 15 -2.43 -23.84 6.64
N MET A 16 -2.59 -22.56 7.00
CA MET A 16 -2.93 -22.16 8.36
C MET A 16 -4.44 -22.03 8.48
N GLY A 17 -4.96 -22.66 9.52
CA GLY A 17 -6.37 -22.99 9.68
C GLY A 17 -7.27 -21.79 9.84
N LEU A 18 -8.43 -21.89 9.19
CA LEU A 18 -9.64 -21.15 9.55
C LEU A 18 -10.09 -21.63 10.93
N PHE A 19 -9.79 -20.87 11.96
CA PHE A 19 -10.53 -20.99 13.22
C PHE A 19 -11.92 -20.37 12.99
N SER A 20 -12.93 -21.24 12.87
CA SER A 20 -14.31 -20.87 13.12
C SER A 20 -14.44 -20.43 14.58
N CYS A 21 -14.58 -19.12 14.81
CA CYS A 21 -15.17 -18.62 16.03
C CYS A 21 -16.54 -18.05 15.66
N SER A 22 -17.57 -18.84 15.93
CA SER A 22 -18.96 -18.43 15.95
C SER A 22 -19.17 -17.61 17.21
N SER A 23 -19.36 -16.30 17.08
CA SER A 23 -20.10 -15.51 18.06
C SER A 23 -20.75 -14.35 17.32
N ASP A 24 -22.07 -14.43 17.34
CA ASP A 24 -22.99 -13.32 17.11
C ASP A 24 -22.51 -12.12 17.92
N ASP A 25 -22.05 -11.08 17.25
CA ASP A 25 -21.97 -9.74 17.83
C ASP A 25 -22.35 -8.75 16.73
N ASN A 26 -23.55 -8.19 16.88
CA ASN A 26 -24.03 -7.01 16.18
C ASN A 26 -23.11 -5.83 16.52
N THR A 27 -21.94 -5.81 15.91
CA THR A 27 -21.08 -4.63 15.84
C THR A 27 -21.07 -4.22 14.39
N SER A 28 -21.71 -3.09 14.11
CA SER A 28 -21.44 -2.33 12.90
C SER A 28 -19.97 -1.91 12.95
N SER A 29 -19.08 -2.84 12.62
CA SER A 29 -17.66 -2.55 12.50
C SER A 29 -17.56 -1.61 11.31
N ASN A 30 -17.40 -0.31 11.59
CA ASN A 30 -16.90 0.62 10.61
C ASN A 30 -15.56 0.03 10.17
N ALA A 31 -15.56 -0.64 9.01
CA ALA A 31 -14.40 -1.37 8.54
C ALA A 31 -13.24 -0.37 8.46
N ALA A 32 -12.18 -0.65 9.23
CA ALA A 32 -11.01 0.20 9.31
C ALA A 32 -10.46 0.46 7.91
N TYR A 33 -10.02 1.70 7.67
CA TYR A 33 -9.34 2.05 6.44
C TYR A 33 -7.86 1.69 6.57
N GLU A 34 -7.28 1.18 5.50
CA GLU A 34 -5.83 1.04 5.35
C GLU A 34 -5.39 1.82 4.13
N VAL A 35 -4.33 2.61 4.29
CA VAL A 35 -3.67 3.28 3.18
C VAL A 35 -2.41 2.50 2.86
N VAL A 36 -2.22 2.14 1.59
CA VAL A 36 -1.05 1.40 1.10
C VAL A 36 -0.40 2.21 -0.02
N ALA A 37 0.89 2.49 0.13
CA ALA A 37 1.71 3.15 -0.89
C ALA A 37 2.88 2.25 -1.27
N LYS A 38 3.09 2.06 -2.57
CA LYS A 38 4.15 1.21 -3.12
C LYS A 38 4.77 1.83 -4.35
N THR A 39 6.10 1.82 -4.43
CA THR A 39 6.84 2.22 -5.62
C THR A 39 7.38 1.02 -6.39
N SER A 40 7.78 1.26 -7.64
CA SER A 40 8.65 0.37 -8.40
C SER A 40 10.06 0.30 -7.77
N ASP A 41 10.87 -0.68 -8.21
CA ASP A 41 12.16 -0.97 -7.61
C ASP A 41 13.21 0.13 -7.72
N ASN A 42 13.08 0.97 -8.74
CA ASN A 42 13.92 2.13 -9.05
C ASN A 42 13.44 3.43 -8.38
N ALA A 43 12.45 3.38 -7.47
CA ALA A 43 11.91 4.57 -6.80
C ALA A 43 11.72 4.37 -5.29
N VAL A 44 11.62 5.48 -4.56
CA VAL A 44 11.40 5.51 -3.11
C VAL A 44 10.36 6.56 -2.74
N LEU A 45 9.55 6.26 -1.72
CA LEU A 45 8.62 7.17 -1.09
C LEU A 45 9.37 8.30 -0.39
N ARG A 46 8.86 9.53 -0.53
CA ARG A 46 9.38 10.72 0.13
C ARG A 46 8.42 11.19 1.21
N ASN A 47 7.24 11.62 0.79
CA ASN A 47 6.26 12.25 1.67
C ASN A 47 4.91 11.56 1.57
N ILE A 48 4.21 11.46 2.69
CA ILE A 48 2.86 10.92 2.80
C ILE A 48 2.07 11.88 3.67
N VAL A 49 0.94 12.35 3.17
CA VAL A 49 -0.02 13.16 3.92
C VAL A 49 -1.36 12.45 3.90
N VAL A 50 -1.94 12.23 5.08
CA VAL A 50 -3.26 11.63 5.25
C VAL A 50 -4.14 12.61 6.01
N VAL A 51 -5.34 12.85 5.49
CA VAL A 51 -6.37 13.68 6.14
C VAL A 51 -7.54 12.78 6.51
N GLU A 52 -7.87 12.77 7.80
CA GLU A 52 -8.98 12.03 8.38
C GLU A 52 -10.27 12.86 8.43
N GLY A 53 -11.41 12.19 8.63
CA GLY A 53 -12.75 12.78 8.58
C GLY A 53 -13.04 13.81 9.67
N ASP A 54 -12.27 13.79 10.75
CA ASP A 54 -12.31 14.80 11.82
C ASP A 54 -11.42 16.03 11.52
N GLY A 55 -10.74 16.04 10.37
CA GLY A 55 -9.80 17.09 9.96
C GLY A 55 -8.38 16.87 10.47
N THR A 56 -8.11 15.81 11.23
CA THR A 56 -6.75 15.45 11.64
C THR A 56 -5.90 15.20 10.41
N THR A 57 -4.71 15.79 10.39
CA THR A 57 -3.73 15.59 9.32
C THR A 57 -2.49 14.94 9.89
N GLU A 58 -2.12 13.78 9.33
CA GLU A 58 -0.85 13.13 9.57
C GLU A 58 0.07 13.37 8.38
N SER A 59 1.33 13.72 8.67
CA SER A 59 2.36 13.91 7.65
C SER A 59 3.61 13.15 8.03
N ILE A 60 4.14 12.40 7.07
CA ILE A 60 5.40 11.68 7.17
C ILE A 60 6.27 12.17 6.04
N ALA A 61 7.51 12.54 6.34
CA ALA A 61 8.50 13.02 5.38
C ALA A 61 9.75 12.15 5.40
N ASP A 62 10.56 12.27 4.34
CA ASP A 62 11.87 11.62 4.19
C ASP A 62 11.85 10.10 4.43
N LEU A 63 10.79 9.43 3.97
CA LEU A 63 10.57 8.03 4.30
C LEU A 63 11.68 7.11 3.75
N GLY A 64 12.10 7.31 2.50
CA GLY A 64 13.20 6.56 1.87
C GLY A 64 12.93 5.06 1.69
N LYS A 65 11.68 4.62 1.85
CA LYS A 65 11.23 3.23 1.71
C LYS A 65 10.48 3.05 0.40
N LYS A 66 10.41 1.82 -0.11
CA LYS A 66 9.62 1.48 -1.30
C LYS A 66 8.14 1.28 -1.00
N GLU A 67 7.83 0.88 0.23
CA GLU A 67 6.49 0.51 0.66
C GLU A 67 6.19 1.12 2.02
N TRP A 68 4.93 1.52 2.21
CA TRP A 68 4.38 1.98 3.47
C TRP A 68 2.91 1.62 3.53
N SER A 69 2.45 1.16 4.69
CA SER A 69 1.03 1.07 4.98
C SER A 69 0.72 1.49 6.40
N LYS A 70 -0.52 1.97 6.60
CA LYS A 70 -1.04 2.28 7.92
C LYS A 70 -2.55 2.06 7.96
N SER A 71 -3.00 1.41 9.03
CA SER A 71 -4.42 1.27 9.35
C SER A 71 -4.90 2.42 10.24
N PHE A 72 -6.10 2.91 9.94
CA PHE A 72 -6.77 3.99 10.64
C PHE A 72 -8.05 3.44 11.29
N ALA A 73 -8.08 3.47 12.62
CA ALA A 73 -9.22 3.00 13.39
C ALA A 73 -10.27 4.11 13.51
N GLY A 74 -11.47 3.88 12.96
CA GLY A 74 -12.66 4.66 13.27
C GLY A 74 -12.93 5.90 12.42
N ASN A 75 -11.90 6.61 11.95
CA ASN A 75 -12.10 7.79 11.10
C ASN A 75 -12.07 7.42 9.61
N LYS A 76 -12.99 8.02 8.83
CA LYS A 76 -12.94 7.95 7.37
C LYS A 76 -11.70 8.69 6.88
N ILE A 77 -10.96 8.08 5.96
CA ILE A 77 -9.96 8.83 5.19
C ILE A 77 -10.72 9.78 4.26
N VAL A 78 -10.33 11.05 4.21
CA VAL A 78 -10.91 12.07 3.31
C VAL A 78 -9.97 12.32 2.14
N ALA A 79 -8.67 12.43 2.42
CA ALA A 79 -7.66 12.62 1.40
C ALA A 79 -6.34 11.94 1.77
N VAL A 80 -5.64 11.49 0.74
CA VAL A 80 -4.25 11.02 0.85
C VAL A 80 -3.45 11.62 -0.30
N SER A 81 -2.26 12.10 0.01
CA SER A 81 -1.25 12.50 -0.98
C SER A 81 0.05 11.77 -0.69
N VAL A 82 0.62 11.15 -1.72
CA VAL A 82 1.92 10.49 -1.64
C VAL A 82 2.82 11.02 -2.72
N THR A 83 4.03 11.39 -2.31
CA THR A 83 5.12 11.79 -3.19
C THR A 83 6.22 10.76 -3.14
N ALA A 84 6.73 10.38 -4.31
CA ALA A 84 7.88 9.51 -4.47
C ALA A 84 8.77 10.03 -5.58
N GLN A 85 9.97 9.46 -5.67
CA GLN A 85 10.97 9.84 -6.65
C GLN A 85 11.79 8.61 -7.06
N THR A 86 12.23 8.55 -8.31
CA THR A 86 13.24 7.59 -8.75
C THR A 86 14.59 7.82 -8.08
N ILE A 87 15.28 6.74 -7.73
CA ILE A 87 16.61 6.78 -7.08
C ILE A 87 17.61 7.51 -7.98
N ASP A 88 17.52 7.27 -9.29
CA ASP A 88 18.21 8.03 -10.33
C ASP A 88 17.22 9.02 -10.96
N SER A 89 17.54 10.32 -10.91
CA SER A 89 16.67 11.38 -11.44
C SER A 89 16.50 11.35 -12.96
N GLU A 90 17.43 10.72 -13.68
CA GLU A 90 17.34 10.56 -15.14
C GLU A 90 16.45 9.36 -15.53
N ASP A 91 16.16 8.46 -14.58
CA ASP A 91 15.22 7.37 -14.79
C ASP A 91 13.78 7.90 -14.70
N ASN A 92 13.05 7.79 -15.81
CA ASN A 92 11.66 8.23 -15.92
C ASN A 92 10.66 7.07 -15.90
N ASN A 93 11.12 5.85 -15.58
CA ASN A 93 10.30 4.65 -15.53
C ASN A 93 9.94 4.28 -14.09
N GLY A 94 9.93 5.25 -13.16
CA GLY A 94 9.38 5.04 -11.83
C GLY A 94 7.87 4.86 -11.88
N GLU A 95 7.33 4.06 -10.98
CA GLU A 95 5.90 3.90 -10.76
C GLU A 95 5.59 4.08 -9.27
N LEU A 96 4.45 4.70 -8.99
CA LEU A 96 3.85 4.79 -7.66
C LEU A 96 2.41 4.29 -7.75
N THR A 97 2.05 3.39 -6.85
CA THR A 97 0.67 2.96 -6.61
C THR A 97 0.29 3.35 -5.19
N LEU A 98 -0.82 4.07 -5.07
CA LEU A 98 -1.47 4.45 -3.83
C LEU A 98 -2.86 3.81 -3.81
N GLU A 99 -3.17 3.10 -2.74
CA GLU A 99 -4.45 2.41 -2.54
C GLU A 99 -5.05 2.78 -1.19
N VAL A 100 -6.38 2.91 -1.17
CA VAL A 100 -7.17 2.89 0.05
C VAL A 100 -7.95 1.58 0.06
N VAL A 101 -7.81 0.83 1.14
CA VAL A 101 -8.44 -0.46 1.38
C VAL A 101 -9.46 -0.31 2.51
N GLN A 102 -10.63 -0.92 2.36
CA GLN A 102 -11.65 -0.99 3.40
C GLN A 102 -12.23 -2.40 3.44
N GLY A 103 -12.21 -3.03 4.62
CA GLY A 103 -12.72 -4.40 4.79
C GLY A 103 -12.00 -5.42 3.89
N GLY A 104 -10.69 -5.23 3.67
CA GLY A 104 -9.87 -6.11 2.82
C GLY A 104 -10.07 -5.93 1.31
N LYS A 105 -10.84 -4.92 0.87
CA LYS A 105 -11.03 -4.60 -0.55
C LYS A 105 -10.45 -3.24 -0.87
N VAL A 106 -9.69 -3.14 -1.97
CA VAL A 106 -9.28 -1.84 -2.51
C VAL A 106 -10.52 -1.09 -2.99
N ILE A 107 -10.76 0.10 -2.43
CA ILE A 107 -11.91 0.94 -2.77
C ILE A 107 -11.53 2.14 -3.66
N LYS A 108 -10.25 2.55 -3.61
CA LYS A 108 -9.67 3.57 -4.48
C LYS A 108 -8.22 3.22 -4.78
N THR A 109 -7.80 3.52 -6.00
CA THR A 109 -6.41 3.41 -6.46
C THR A 109 -6.04 4.68 -7.20
N SER A 110 -4.83 5.17 -6.98
CA SER A 110 -4.20 6.25 -7.72
C SER A 110 -2.80 5.81 -8.13
N LYS A 111 -2.41 6.12 -9.36
CA LYS A 111 -1.12 5.72 -9.91
C LYS A 111 -0.41 6.93 -10.52
N ALA A 112 0.91 6.92 -10.44
CA ALA A 112 1.76 7.89 -11.11
C ALA A 112 2.95 7.17 -11.74
N ASN A 113 3.49 7.75 -12.81
CA ASN A 113 4.71 7.30 -13.48
C ASN A 113 5.62 8.50 -13.80
N GLY A 114 6.92 8.25 -13.94
CA GLY A 114 7.93 9.29 -14.18
C GLY A 114 9.09 9.24 -13.18
N SER A 115 9.92 10.28 -13.18
CA SER A 115 11.01 10.49 -12.23
C SER A 115 10.54 11.13 -10.91
N VAL A 116 9.52 11.98 -10.99
CA VAL A 116 8.78 12.54 -9.84
C VAL A 116 7.37 12.00 -9.86
N LEU A 117 6.96 11.38 -8.76
CA LEU A 117 5.73 10.60 -8.67
C LEU A 117 4.82 11.24 -7.63
N VAL A 118 3.61 11.63 -8.05
CA VAL A 118 2.61 12.22 -7.14
C VAL A 118 1.29 11.48 -7.35
N ALA A 119 0.84 10.77 -6.32
CA ALA A 119 -0.45 10.09 -6.32
C ALA A 119 -1.34 10.68 -5.23
N ASN A 120 -2.57 11.04 -5.60
CA ASN A 120 -3.56 11.60 -4.70
C ASN A 120 -4.85 10.80 -4.75
N ILE A 121 -5.51 10.65 -3.60
CA ILE A 121 -6.87 10.11 -3.47
C ILE A 121 -7.68 11.10 -2.65
N SER A 122 -8.88 11.42 -3.12
CA SER A 122 -9.94 12.09 -2.37
C SER A 122 -11.18 11.19 -2.33
N MET A 123 -11.83 11.12 -1.18
CA MET A 123 -12.97 10.23 -0.90
C MET A 123 -14.32 10.91 -1.06
#